data_AF-A0A6I2W0W3-F1
#
_entry.id   AF-A0A6I2W0W3-F1
#
_cell.length_a   1.000
_cell.length_b   1.000
_cell.length_c   1.000
_cell.angle_alpha   90.00
_cell.angle_beta   90.00
_cell.angle_gamma   90.00
#
_symmetry.space_group_name_H-M   'P 1'
#
loop_
_entity.id
_entity.type
_entity.pdbx_description
1 polymer ?
#
loop_
_entity_poly.entity_id
_entity_poly.type
_entity_poly.pdbx_seq_one_letter_code
_entity_poly.pdbx_strand_id
1 'polypeptide(L)'
;MSTSLLWVTTLLCLVVLGARYHTLPGGELTNSATGTKYSWGPLQFSSARAFSDGWARWNFEGYEGKSSYGEYRGLLDTMDGLGKDPQHGCGQSIWENNSDLNKYGTTMALMLLPYWTHGCIGSMEGLYFEASGTTPYHFITAAALSKQSSNPVRELRYDNNDPVKGVAYMRMLGVRYYMALTPEAISKADVLPELAKVATSGPWHVYEIQDTTLVEPLSVEPVVVNERPGDRRERWLEVGTSYFQHNDEWSALLVDHGPDEWQRIDVIPDTTRTIGEPGESGRQVDIVTASPATAYTARDLEPVTVSNVKKGTESISFTVDKIGVPVLVKVSYFPNWKASGASGVYRAAPNMMVVVPTSKNVTLSYEATRLDSSAYVLTLIGIVMAVFMYRRRFRYGVAISPVISELSDNSSDKDDDSDNLV
;
A
#
# COMPACT_ATOMS: atom_id res chain seq x y z
N MET A 1 8.60 34.34 13.70
CA MET A 1 7.25 34.53 14.26
C MET A 1 7.39 34.59 15.77
N SER A 2 6.95 35.66 16.45
CA SER A 2 7.09 35.75 17.91
C SER A 2 6.24 34.66 18.59
N THR A 3 6.75 34.01 19.63
CA THR A 3 6.03 33.01 20.43
C THR A 3 4.69 33.55 20.97
N SER A 4 4.59 34.85 21.23
CA SER A 4 3.34 35.49 21.63
C SER A 4 2.26 35.43 20.54
N LEU A 5 2.63 35.57 19.27
CA LEU A 5 1.68 35.51 18.16
C LEU A 5 1.13 34.08 17.97
N LEU A 6 1.99 33.07 18.13
CA LEU A 6 1.58 31.65 18.10
C LEU A 6 0.57 31.30 19.20
N TRP A 7 0.79 31.79 20.43
CA TRP A 7 -0.14 31.58 21.54
C TRP A 7 -1.49 32.25 21.31
N VAL A 8 -1.48 33.49 20.82
CA VAL A 8 -2.72 34.21 20.48
C VAL A 8 -3.50 33.49 19.39
N THR A 9 -2.83 33.06 18.32
CA THR A 9 -3.48 32.29 17.23
C THR A 9 -4.04 30.96 17.74
N THR A 10 -3.27 30.23 18.53
CA THR A 10 -3.69 28.94 19.09
C THR A 10 -4.92 29.09 20.00
N LEU A 11 -4.89 30.07 20.91
CA LEU A 11 -6.01 30.34 21.81
C LEU A 11 -7.26 30.74 21.01
N LEU A 12 -7.10 31.57 19.99
CA LEU A 12 -8.20 31.99 19.11
C LEU A 12 -8.79 30.79 18.35
N CYS A 13 -7.96 29.90 17.81
CA CYS A 13 -8.42 28.66 17.19
C CYS A 13 -9.18 27.76 18.17
N LEU A 14 -8.71 27.60 19.40
CA LEU A 14 -9.38 26.81 20.43
C LEU A 14 -10.72 27.42 20.85
N VAL A 15 -10.79 28.75 20.98
CA VAL A 15 -12.06 29.45 21.27
C VAL A 15 -13.06 29.28 20.13
N VAL A 16 -12.62 29.41 18.88
CA VAL A 16 -13.47 29.21 17.71
C VAL A 16 -13.98 27.76 17.63
N LEU A 17 -13.12 26.77 17.83
CA LEU A 17 -13.51 25.36 17.82
C LEU A 17 -14.44 25.04 18.98
N GLY A 18 -14.12 25.46 20.20
CA GLY A 18 -14.96 25.26 21.37
C GLY A 18 -16.33 25.92 21.22
N ALA A 19 -16.38 27.15 20.66
CA ALA A 19 -17.64 27.84 20.39
C ALA A 19 -18.48 27.10 19.34
N ARG A 20 -17.85 26.54 18.31
CA ARG A 20 -18.54 25.75 17.28
C ARG A 20 -19.06 24.42 17.81
N TYR A 21 -18.30 23.72 18.65
CA TYR A 21 -18.68 22.41 19.19
C TYR A 21 -19.44 22.47 20.53
N HIS A 22 -19.71 23.68 21.04
CA HIS A 22 -20.35 23.93 22.34
C HIS A 22 -19.60 23.30 23.52
N THR A 23 -18.27 23.38 23.51
CA THR A 23 -17.39 22.78 24.52
C THR A 23 -16.54 23.81 25.26
N LEU A 24 -16.81 25.11 25.12
CA LEU A 24 -16.11 26.12 25.91
C LEU A 24 -16.44 25.97 27.40
N PRO A 25 -15.44 26.12 28.29
CA PRO A 25 -15.67 26.08 29.71
C PRO A 25 -16.61 27.23 30.12
N GLY A 26 -17.68 26.89 30.85
CA GLY A 26 -18.71 27.86 31.26
C GLY A 26 -19.62 28.35 30.11
N GLY A 27 -19.61 27.69 28.96
CA GLY A 27 -20.54 27.99 27.88
C GLY A 27 -21.90 27.28 28.09
N GLU A 28 -22.99 27.99 27.83
CA GLU A 28 -24.36 27.54 28.11
C GLU A 28 -25.30 27.83 26.93
N LEU A 29 -26.40 27.08 26.83
CA LEU A 29 -27.47 27.36 25.88
C LEU A 29 -28.48 28.29 26.52
N THR A 30 -28.63 29.49 25.98
CA THR A 30 -29.60 30.49 26.43
C THR A 30 -30.80 30.51 25.49
N ASN A 31 -32.00 30.40 26.06
CA ASN A 31 -33.26 30.45 25.31
C ASN A 31 -33.82 31.88 25.31
N SER A 32 -34.24 32.37 24.14
CA SER A 32 -34.90 33.66 23.96
C SER A 32 -36.17 33.51 23.13
N ALA A 33 -37.04 34.53 23.12
CA ALA A 33 -38.23 34.56 22.27
C ALA A 33 -37.93 34.41 20.76
N THR A 34 -36.69 34.72 20.36
CA THR A 34 -36.20 34.62 18.97
C THR A 34 -35.43 33.33 18.67
N GLY A 35 -35.37 32.38 19.61
CA GLY A 35 -34.67 31.10 19.48
C GLY A 35 -33.58 30.88 20.52
N THR A 36 -32.95 29.69 20.47
CA THR A 36 -31.83 29.30 21.35
C THR A 36 -30.51 29.81 20.79
N LYS A 37 -29.57 30.24 21.65
CA LYS A 37 -28.19 30.63 21.30
C LYS A 37 -27.19 29.94 22.23
N TYR A 38 -25.96 29.73 21.76
CA TYR A 38 -24.86 29.30 22.62
C TYR A 38 -24.11 30.53 23.12
N SER A 39 -24.04 30.72 24.44
CA SER A 39 -23.40 31.85 25.08
C SER A 39 -22.14 31.43 25.82
N TRP A 40 -21.07 32.21 25.68
CA TRP A 40 -19.86 32.10 26.49
C TRP A 40 -19.53 33.49 27.04
N GLY A 41 -19.96 33.74 28.29
CA GLY A 41 -19.96 35.08 28.87
C GLY A 41 -20.80 36.07 28.02
N PRO A 42 -20.25 37.23 27.62
CA PRO A 42 -20.97 38.21 26.81
C PRO A 42 -21.08 37.83 25.33
N LEU A 43 -20.37 36.80 24.87
CA LEU A 43 -20.34 36.38 23.48
C LEU A 43 -21.48 35.41 23.18
N GLN A 44 -22.22 35.68 22.10
CA GLN A 44 -23.31 34.82 21.62
C GLN A 44 -22.96 34.24 20.25
N PHE A 45 -23.15 32.93 20.13
CA PHE A 45 -22.93 32.15 18.92
C PHE A 45 -24.21 31.43 18.50
N SER A 46 -24.21 30.88 17.29
CA SER A 46 -25.28 30.00 16.84
C SER A 46 -25.45 28.80 17.78
N SER A 47 -26.69 28.46 18.10
CA SER A 47 -27.06 27.22 18.81
C SER A 47 -27.01 25.98 17.91
N ALA A 48 -26.70 26.14 16.62
CA ALA A 48 -26.37 25.01 15.76
C ALA A 48 -24.96 24.52 16.13
N ARG A 49 -24.90 23.49 16.98
CA ARG A 49 -23.67 22.77 17.29
C ARG A 49 -23.07 22.25 16.00
N ALA A 50 -21.78 22.47 15.78
CA ALA A 50 -21.07 21.81 14.70
C ALA A 50 -21.15 20.29 14.92
N PHE A 51 -21.77 19.60 13.97
CA PHE A 51 -21.87 18.15 13.93
C PHE A 51 -20.96 17.68 12.79
N SER A 52 -19.86 17.03 13.15
CA SER A 52 -18.94 16.44 12.18
C SER A 52 -19.31 14.96 11.98
N ASP A 53 -20.48 14.71 11.39
CA ASP A 53 -20.90 13.36 11.03
C ASP A 53 -20.49 12.96 9.63
N GLY A 54 -20.35 13.90 8.68
CA GLY A 54 -20.05 13.59 7.29
C GLY A 54 -18.87 12.63 7.13
N TRP A 55 -17.73 12.92 7.77
CA TRP A 55 -16.57 12.02 7.75
C TRP A 55 -16.83 10.70 8.47
N ALA A 56 -17.41 10.73 9.67
CA ALA A 56 -17.64 9.50 10.45
C ALA A 56 -18.65 8.60 9.75
N ARG A 57 -19.82 9.12 9.38
CA ARG A 57 -20.82 8.44 8.56
C ARG A 57 -20.20 7.88 7.29
N TRP A 58 -19.43 8.68 6.54
CA TRP A 58 -18.77 8.21 5.33
C TRP A 58 -17.86 6.99 5.56
N ASN A 59 -17.09 6.97 6.65
CA ASN A 59 -16.16 5.86 6.93
C ASN A 59 -16.84 4.66 7.63
N PHE A 60 -17.94 4.88 8.36
CA PHE A 60 -18.60 3.86 9.19
C PHE A 60 -19.92 3.32 8.61
N GLU A 61 -20.46 3.90 7.53
CA GLU A 61 -21.69 3.39 6.88
C GLU A 61 -21.46 2.11 6.04
N GLY A 62 -20.20 1.69 5.88
CA GLY A 62 -19.81 0.53 5.08
C GLY A 62 -19.83 0.79 3.57
N TYR A 63 -19.41 -0.21 2.80
CA TYR A 63 -19.52 -0.16 1.34
C TYR A 63 -20.98 -0.23 0.90
N GLU A 64 -21.79 -0.99 1.64
CA GLU A 64 -23.22 -1.24 1.44
C GLU A 64 -24.07 0.02 1.62
N GLY A 65 -23.60 0.97 2.44
CA GLY A 65 -24.24 2.26 2.66
C GLY A 65 -24.03 3.26 1.49
N LYS A 66 -23.11 2.96 0.55
CA LYS A 66 -22.81 3.85 -0.58
C LYS A 66 -23.87 3.73 -1.67
N SER A 67 -24.24 4.86 -2.26
CA SER A 67 -25.18 4.88 -3.39
C SER A 67 -24.68 4.08 -4.59
N SER A 68 -23.36 4.02 -4.79
CA SER A 68 -22.69 3.24 -5.84
C SER A 68 -22.34 1.81 -5.43
N TYR A 69 -22.89 1.28 -4.32
CA TYR A 69 -22.61 -0.09 -3.87
C TYR A 69 -22.95 -1.13 -4.94
N GLY A 70 -24.07 -0.97 -5.66
CA GLY A 70 -24.47 -1.90 -6.72
C GLY A 70 -23.44 -1.98 -7.86
N GLU A 71 -22.84 -0.85 -8.24
CA GLU A 71 -21.77 -0.78 -9.24
C GLU A 71 -20.51 -1.50 -8.76
N TYR A 72 -20.06 -1.19 -7.53
CA TYR A 72 -18.92 -1.84 -6.90
C TYR A 72 -19.11 -3.35 -6.76
N ARG A 73 -20.24 -3.77 -6.19
CA ARG A 73 -20.55 -5.18 -5.97
C ARG A 73 -20.67 -5.94 -7.29
N GLY A 74 -21.31 -5.34 -8.30
CA GLY A 74 -21.41 -5.91 -9.64
C GLY A 74 -20.05 -6.18 -10.28
N LEU A 75 -19.09 -5.27 -10.11
CA LEU A 75 -17.72 -5.50 -10.60
C LEU A 75 -17.05 -6.66 -9.86
N LEU A 76 -17.14 -6.69 -8.52
CA LEU A 76 -16.55 -7.77 -7.72
C LEU A 76 -17.14 -9.14 -8.05
N ASP A 77 -18.46 -9.22 -8.23
CA ASP A 77 -19.16 -10.44 -8.67
C ASP A 77 -18.71 -10.87 -10.08
N THR A 78 -18.48 -9.90 -10.98
CA THR A 78 -17.96 -10.17 -12.33
C THR A 78 -16.57 -10.79 -12.26
N MET A 79 -15.67 -10.23 -11.44
CA MET A 79 -14.32 -10.75 -11.26
C MET A 79 -14.31 -12.12 -10.57
N ASP A 80 -15.17 -12.36 -9.57
CA ASP A 80 -15.35 -13.68 -8.96
C ASP A 80 -15.84 -14.72 -9.99
N GLY A 81 -16.77 -14.31 -10.87
CA GLY A 81 -17.24 -15.12 -12.00
C GLY A 81 -16.12 -15.51 -12.96
N LEU A 82 -15.32 -14.54 -13.41
CA LEU A 82 -14.15 -14.79 -14.25
C LEU A 82 -13.14 -15.72 -13.56
N GLY A 83 -12.91 -15.55 -12.26
CA GLY A 83 -12.03 -16.40 -11.47
C GLY A 83 -12.47 -17.87 -11.40
N LYS A 84 -13.78 -18.13 -11.44
CA LYS A 84 -14.38 -19.47 -11.42
C LYS A 84 -14.50 -20.12 -12.80
N ASP A 85 -14.46 -19.32 -13.86
CA ASP A 85 -14.56 -19.81 -15.23
C ASP A 85 -13.27 -20.51 -15.67
N PRO A 86 -13.31 -21.81 -16.08
CA PRO A 86 -12.13 -22.51 -16.57
C PRO A 86 -11.47 -21.90 -17.82
N GLN A 87 -12.18 -21.08 -18.61
CA GLN A 87 -11.62 -20.38 -19.77
C GLN A 87 -10.75 -19.18 -19.37
N HIS A 88 -11.07 -18.58 -18.21
CA HIS A 88 -10.39 -17.43 -17.65
C HIS A 88 -9.60 -17.90 -16.42
N GLY A 89 -10.20 -17.87 -15.23
CA GLY A 89 -9.62 -18.43 -14.02
C GLY A 89 -8.84 -17.39 -13.19
N CYS A 90 -8.14 -17.85 -12.17
CA CYS A 90 -7.46 -16.98 -11.21
C CYS A 90 -6.33 -16.14 -11.85
N GLY A 91 -5.99 -15.01 -11.23
CA GLY A 91 -4.95 -14.11 -11.70
C GLY A 91 -4.80 -12.85 -10.85
N GLN A 92 -3.67 -12.15 -10.98
CA GLN A 92 -3.55 -10.80 -10.42
C GLN A 92 -4.29 -9.80 -11.30
N SER A 93 -4.83 -8.76 -10.68
CA SER A 93 -5.54 -7.69 -11.37
C SER A 93 -4.96 -6.32 -11.04
N ILE A 94 -5.14 -5.41 -11.99
CA ILE A 94 -4.88 -3.98 -11.86
C ILE A 94 -6.09 -3.21 -12.41
N TRP A 95 -6.33 -2.01 -11.91
CA TRP A 95 -7.41 -1.15 -12.38
C TRP A 95 -6.87 0.24 -12.71
N GLU A 96 -7.63 0.95 -13.54
CA GLU A 96 -7.38 2.36 -13.81
C GLU A 96 -7.49 3.20 -12.52
N ASN A 97 -6.46 4.00 -12.26
CA ASN A 97 -6.46 5.01 -11.22
C ASN A 97 -7.40 6.16 -11.61
N ASN A 98 -8.39 6.43 -10.73
CA ASN A 98 -9.33 7.52 -10.91
C ASN A 98 -9.83 8.03 -9.54
N SER A 99 -9.85 9.34 -9.33
CA SER A 99 -10.35 9.92 -8.07
C SER A 99 -11.85 9.70 -7.85
N ASP A 100 -12.63 9.49 -8.92
CA ASP A 100 -14.06 9.16 -8.85
C ASP A 100 -14.32 7.85 -8.10
N LEU A 101 -13.33 6.95 -8.00
CA LEU A 101 -13.43 5.72 -7.22
C LEU A 101 -13.75 5.98 -5.74
N ASN A 102 -13.49 7.19 -5.24
CA ASN A 102 -13.92 7.58 -3.91
C ASN A 102 -15.44 7.44 -3.72
N LYS A 103 -16.27 7.43 -4.77
CA LYS A 103 -17.72 7.15 -4.65
C LYS A 103 -18.02 5.82 -3.94
N TYR A 104 -17.11 4.84 -4.01
CA TYR A 104 -17.22 3.57 -3.26
C TYR A 104 -16.84 3.69 -1.78
N GLY A 105 -16.53 4.89 -1.26
CA GLY A 105 -16.06 5.12 0.11
C GLY A 105 -14.56 5.40 0.21
N THR A 106 -13.77 4.89 -0.73
CA THR A 106 -12.33 5.13 -0.84
C THR A 106 -11.88 4.82 -2.26
N THR A 107 -10.85 5.51 -2.75
CA THR A 107 -10.19 5.17 -4.03
C THR A 107 -9.51 3.80 -4.00
N MET A 108 -9.34 3.21 -2.82
CA MET A 108 -8.67 1.94 -2.57
C MET A 108 -9.63 0.74 -2.49
N ALA A 109 -10.92 0.93 -2.81
CA ALA A 109 -11.95 -0.08 -2.55
C ALA A 109 -11.66 -1.43 -3.22
N LEU A 110 -11.05 -1.42 -4.41
CA LEU A 110 -10.73 -2.63 -5.19
C LEU A 110 -9.57 -3.45 -4.60
N MET A 111 -8.84 -2.95 -3.59
CA MET A 111 -7.88 -3.77 -2.83
C MET A 111 -8.52 -4.97 -2.13
N LEU A 112 -9.85 -4.96 -1.96
CA LEU A 112 -10.60 -6.06 -1.38
C LEU A 112 -11.01 -7.14 -2.40
N LEU A 113 -10.62 -7.04 -3.67
CA LEU A 113 -10.83 -8.11 -4.65
C LEU A 113 -10.45 -9.51 -4.13
N PRO A 114 -9.30 -9.71 -3.44
CA PRO A 114 -8.95 -11.02 -2.90
C PRO A 114 -9.94 -11.51 -1.83
N TYR A 115 -10.53 -10.60 -1.04
CA TYR A 115 -11.54 -10.97 -0.05
C TYR A 115 -12.82 -11.47 -0.73
N TRP A 116 -13.31 -10.74 -1.73
CA TRP A 116 -14.57 -11.05 -2.42
C TRP A 116 -14.48 -12.25 -3.38
N THR A 117 -13.27 -12.56 -3.84
CA THR A 117 -13.00 -13.66 -4.79
C THR A 117 -12.29 -14.85 -4.14
N HIS A 118 -12.30 -14.93 -2.81
CA HIS A 118 -11.72 -16.05 -2.05
C HIS A 118 -10.24 -16.30 -2.37
N GLY A 119 -9.49 -15.23 -2.65
CA GLY A 119 -8.07 -15.24 -3.00
C GLY A 119 -7.77 -15.59 -4.46
N CYS A 120 -8.78 -15.88 -5.29
CA CYS A 120 -8.58 -16.24 -6.69
C CYS A 120 -8.16 -15.05 -7.56
N ILE A 121 -8.86 -13.91 -7.46
CA ILE A 121 -8.46 -12.67 -8.10
C ILE A 121 -7.63 -11.85 -7.11
N GLY A 122 -6.34 -11.78 -7.40
CA GLY A 122 -5.40 -10.96 -6.65
C GLY A 122 -5.51 -9.48 -7.01
N SER A 123 -5.00 -8.64 -6.12
CA SER A 123 -4.85 -7.21 -6.34
C SER A 123 -3.37 -6.84 -6.25
N MET A 124 -2.91 -6.01 -7.18
CA MET A 124 -1.56 -5.42 -7.11
C MET A 124 -1.40 -4.44 -5.94
N GLU A 125 -2.50 -3.89 -5.43
CA GLU A 125 -2.53 -3.05 -4.24
C GLU A 125 -3.14 -3.80 -3.03
N GLY A 126 -2.67 -3.51 -1.82
CA GLY A 126 -3.20 -4.05 -0.57
C GLY A 126 -2.79 -3.19 0.62
N LEU A 127 -3.32 -3.44 1.82
CA LEU A 127 -3.20 -2.52 2.97
C LEU A 127 -1.78 -1.98 3.27
N TYR A 128 -0.73 -2.77 3.00
CA TYR A 128 0.66 -2.40 3.20
C TYR A 128 1.49 -2.40 1.90
N PHE A 129 0.88 -2.06 0.76
CA PHE A 129 1.58 -2.10 -0.52
C PHE A 129 2.82 -1.21 -0.52
N GLU A 130 2.87 -0.12 0.26
CA GLU A 130 4.04 0.78 0.38
C GLU A 130 5.28 0.10 0.97
N ALA A 131 5.11 -1.00 1.70
CA ALA A 131 6.22 -1.79 2.24
C ALA A 131 6.79 -2.78 1.23
N SER A 132 6.12 -2.99 0.09
CA SER A 132 6.58 -3.91 -0.95
C SER A 132 7.69 -3.28 -1.78
N GLY A 133 8.73 -4.04 -2.12
CA GLY A 133 9.71 -3.54 -3.09
C GLY A 133 9.15 -3.41 -4.52
N THR A 134 7.93 -3.90 -4.79
CA THR A 134 7.27 -3.78 -6.10
C THR A 134 6.42 -2.52 -6.28
N THR A 135 6.21 -1.70 -5.24
CA THR A 135 5.35 -0.49 -5.28
C THR A 135 5.67 0.46 -6.44
N PRO A 136 6.95 0.78 -6.73
CA PRO A 136 7.27 1.70 -7.82
C PRO A 136 6.75 1.21 -9.17
N TYR A 137 6.93 -0.08 -9.45
CA TYR A 137 6.56 -0.70 -10.73
C TYR A 137 5.06 -0.86 -10.88
N HIS A 138 4.35 -1.12 -9.77
CA HIS A 138 2.89 -1.04 -9.74
C HIS A 138 2.40 0.35 -10.17
N PHE A 139 2.92 1.43 -9.58
CA PHE A 139 2.47 2.78 -9.94
C PHE A 139 2.86 3.18 -11.37
N ILE A 140 4.01 2.74 -11.88
CA ILE A 140 4.38 2.92 -13.30
C ILE A 140 3.36 2.21 -14.20
N THR A 141 2.97 0.98 -13.86
CA THR A 141 1.97 0.19 -14.60
C THR A 141 0.60 0.84 -14.54
N ALA A 142 0.16 1.26 -13.34
CA ALA A 142 -1.12 1.92 -13.14
C ALA A 142 -1.21 3.22 -13.93
N ALA A 143 -0.13 4.03 -13.97
CA ALA A 143 -0.10 5.25 -14.80
C ALA A 143 -0.27 4.93 -16.29
N ALA A 144 0.46 3.92 -16.80
CA ALA A 144 0.36 3.51 -18.20
C ALA A 144 -1.06 3.05 -18.57
N LEU A 145 -1.79 2.46 -17.63
CA LEU A 145 -3.16 1.96 -17.80
C LEU A 145 -4.26 2.92 -17.31
N SER A 146 -3.92 4.18 -17.04
CA SER A 146 -4.90 5.17 -16.59
C SER A 146 -4.89 6.40 -17.48
N LYS A 147 -6.06 7.01 -17.71
CA LYS A 147 -6.13 8.32 -18.37
C LYS A 147 -5.13 9.31 -17.76
N GLN A 148 -5.11 9.36 -16.43
CA GLN A 148 -4.16 10.16 -15.65
C GLN A 148 -4.02 9.59 -14.24
N SER A 149 -2.80 9.41 -13.76
CA SER A 149 -2.49 9.00 -12.39
C SER A 149 -1.95 10.17 -11.55
N SER A 150 -2.15 10.11 -10.23
CA SER A 150 -1.63 11.08 -9.25
C SER A 150 -0.13 10.96 -8.99
N ASN A 151 0.47 9.83 -9.37
CA ASN A 151 1.92 9.59 -9.32
C ASN A 151 2.55 9.83 -7.93
N PRO A 152 2.12 9.08 -6.89
CA PRO A 152 2.50 9.35 -5.50
C PRO A 152 3.95 8.96 -5.17
N VAL A 153 4.59 8.08 -5.96
CA VAL A 153 6.00 7.73 -5.75
C VAL A 153 6.86 8.75 -6.48
N ARG A 154 7.68 9.45 -5.70
CA ARG A 154 8.52 10.55 -6.20
C ARG A 154 9.55 10.03 -7.21
N GLU A 155 9.90 10.90 -8.15
CA GLU A 155 11.05 10.75 -9.07
C GLU A 155 10.93 9.57 -10.08
N LEU A 156 9.85 8.81 -10.09
CA LEU A 156 9.64 7.80 -11.14
C LEU A 156 9.31 8.45 -12.49
N ARG A 157 9.63 7.71 -13.56
CA ARG A 157 9.34 8.11 -14.94
C ARG A 157 7.98 7.53 -15.32
N TYR A 158 6.96 8.37 -15.36
CA TYR A 158 5.58 7.94 -15.64
C TYR A 158 5.17 8.24 -17.07
N ASP A 159 4.54 7.26 -17.71
CA ASP A 159 3.80 7.42 -18.96
C ASP A 159 2.31 7.23 -18.63
N ASN A 160 1.47 8.23 -18.94
CA ASN A 160 0.03 8.11 -18.71
C ASN A 160 -0.68 7.62 -19.98
N ASN A 161 -1.65 6.72 -19.80
CA ASN A 161 -2.55 6.23 -20.85
C ASN A 161 -1.82 5.67 -22.09
N ASP A 162 -0.78 4.87 -21.86
CA ASP A 162 -0.05 4.11 -22.86
C ASP A 162 -0.22 2.60 -22.59
N PRO A 163 -1.32 2.00 -23.07
CA PRO A 163 -1.59 0.60 -22.77
C PRO A 163 -0.65 -0.38 -23.50
N VAL A 164 0.12 0.06 -24.51
CA VAL A 164 1.19 -0.78 -25.09
C VAL A 164 2.27 -1.02 -24.05
N LYS A 165 2.75 0.06 -23.39
CA LYS A 165 3.65 -0.07 -22.23
C LYS A 165 2.97 -0.80 -21.07
N GLY A 166 1.70 -0.47 -20.80
CA GLY A 166 0.89 -1.10 -19.75
C GLY A 166 0.83 -2.63 -19.86
N VAL A 167 0.59 -3.17 -21.06
CA VAL A 167 0.59 -4.62 -21.32
C VAL A 167 1.97 -5.24 -21.08
N ALA A 168 3.04 -4.61 -21.55
CA ALA A 168 4.41 -5.09 -21.30
C ALA A 168 4.72 -5.15 -19.79
N TYR A 169 4.31 -4.13 -19.05
CA TYR A 169 4.45 -4.04 -17.59
C TYR A 169 3.60 -5.10 -16.87
N MET A 170 2.35 -5.33 -17.31
CA MET A 170 1.49 -6.39 -16.77
C MET A 170 2.16 -7.77 -16.90
N ARG A 171 2.78 -8.08 -18.05
CA ARG A 171 3.50 -9.36 -18.25
C ARG A 171 4.67 -9.50 -17.28
N MET A 172 5.48 -8.46 -17.10
CA MET A 172 6.60 -8.47 -16.16
C MET A 172 6.15 -8.62 -14.70
N LEU A 173 4.98 -8.09 -14.35
CA LEU A 173 4.41 -8.18 -13.00
C LEU A 173 3.54 -9.42 -12.77
N GLY A 174 3.26 -10.22 -13.80
CA GLY A 174 2.36 -11.38 -13.68
C GLY A 174 0.89 -10.97 -13.50
N VAL A 175 0.51 -9.78 -13.98
CA VAL A 175 -0.86 -9.27 -13.96
C VAL A 175 -1.62 -9.83 -15.14
N ARG A 176 -2.81 -10.36 -14.88
CA ARG A 176 -3.67 -11.00 -15.89
C ARG A 176 -4.83 -10.11 -16.31
N TYR A 177 -5.47 -9.45 -15.35
CA TYR A 177 -6.66 -8.66 -15.60
C TYR A 177 -6.39 -7.17 -15.47
N TYR A 178 -6.89 -6.40 -16.43
CA TYR A 178 -6.95 -4.94 -16.38
C TYR A 178 -8.41 -4.48 -16.39
N MET A 179 -8.78 -3.65 -15.41
CA MET A 179 -10.10 -3.04 -15.32
C MET A 179 -10.02 -1.55 -15.71
N ALA A 180 -10.54 -1.20 -16.88
CA ALA A 180 -10.61 0.18 -17.37
C ALA A 180 -11.95 0.83 -17.04
N LEU A 181 -11.95 2.15 -16.82
CA LEU A 181 -13.15 2.91 -16.41
C LEU A 181 -13.45 4.08 -17.35
N THR A 182 -12.45 4.86 -17.73
CA THR A 182 -12.64 6.08 -18.51
C THR A 182 -12.74 5.77 -20.00
N PRO A 183 -13.53 6.55 -20.78
CA PRO A 183 -13.59 6.39 -22.23
C PRO A 183 -12.22 6.48 -22.91
N GLU A 184 -11.30 7.30 -22.38
CA GLU A 184 -9.96 7.49 -22.91
C GLU A 184 -9.06 6.27 -22.73
N ALA A 185 -9.15 5.58 -21.59
CA ALA A 185 -8.41 4.35 -21.35
C ALA A 185 -9.06 3.17 -22.10
N ILE A 186 -10.39 3.07 -22.06
CA ILE A 186 -11.17 2.06 -22.77
C ILE A 186 -10.91 2.09 -24.28
N SER A 187 -10.98 3.27 -24.91
CA SER A 187 -10.80 3.38 -26.37
C SER A 187 -9.41 2.95 -26.83
N LYS A 188 -8.37 3.15 -26.01
CA LYS A 188 -7.02 2.65 -26.33
C LYS A 188 -6.88 1.16 -26.04
N ALA A 189 -7.52 0.64 -25.00
CA ALA A 189 -7.51 -0.78 -24.70
C ALA A 189 -8.27 -1.61 -25.76
N ASP A 190 -9.41 -1.12 -26.23
CA ASP A 190 -10.29 -1.79 -27.21
C ASP A 190 -9.61 -2.05 -28.56
N VAL A 191 -8.57 -1.31 -28.91
CA VAL A 191 -7.84 -1.45 -30.18
C VAL A 191 -6.56 -2.29 -30.07
N LEU A 192 -6.17 -2.71 -28.85
CA LEU A 192 -4.97 -3.54 -28.64
C LEU A 192 -5.32 -5.03 -28.67
N PRO A 193 -4.78 -5.80 -29.63
CA PRO A 193 -5.06 -7.24 -29.74
C PRO A 193 -4.68 -8.04 -28.49
N GLU A 194 -3.67 -7.59 -27.74
CA GLU A 194 -3.19 -8.23 -26.52
C GLU A 194 -4.18 -8.12 -25.36
N LEU A 195 -5.08 -7.12 -25.37
CA LEU A 195 -6.10 -6.91 -24.36
C LEU A 195 -7.43 -7.47 -24.84
N ALA A 196 -7.65 -8.76 -24.57
CA ALA A 196 -8.93 -9.39 -24.87
C ALA A 196 -10.00 -8.88 -23.90
N LYS A 197 -11.02 -8.18 -24.39
CA LYS A 197 -12.15 -7.77 -23.56
C LYS A 197 -12.98 -8.99 -23.17
N VAL A 198 -13.04 -9.30 -21.88
CA VAL A 198 -13.70 -10.51 -21.35
C VAL A 198 -14.98 -10.22 -20.59
N ALA A 199 -15.17 -9.00 -20.09
CA ALA A 199 -16.41 -8.61 -19.41
C ALA A 199 -16.69 -7.11 -19.47
N THR A 200 -17.92 -6.75 -19.09
CA THR A 200 -18.34 -5.38 -18.82
C THR A 200 -19.25 -5.39 -17.60
N SER A 201 -19.00 -4.48 -16.65
CA SER A 201 -19.80 -4.35 -15.43
C SER A 201 -20.02 -2.88 -15.11
N GLY A 202 -21.23 -2.40 -15.39
CA GLY A 202 -21.52 -0.96 -15.34
C GLY A 202 -20.55 -0.17 -16.24
N PRO A 203 -19.82 0.83 -15.72
CA PRO A 203 -18.86 1.60 -16.50
C PRO A 203 -17.52 0.87 -16.72
N TRP A 204 -17.30 -0.29 -16.09
CA TRP A 204 -16.03 -1.00 -16.16
C TRP A 204 -15.95 -1.92 -17.36
N HIS A 205 -14.85 -1.84 -18.10
CA HIS A 205 -14.45 -2.85 -19.08
C HIS A 205 -13.30 -3.68 -18.49
N VAL A 206 -13.46 -5.01 -18.52
CA VAL A 206 -12.44 -5.94 -18.04
C VAL A 206 -11.74 -6.57 -19.21
N TYR A 207 -10.42 -6.43 -19.24
CA TYR A 207 -9.53 -7.01 -20.24
C TYR A 207 -8.65 -8.07 -19.60
N GLU A 208 -8.32 -9.09 -20.39
CA GLU A 208 -7.43 -10.18 -20.03
C GLU A 208 -6.25 -10.22 -20.99
N ILE A 209 -5.04 -10.41 -20.46
CA ILE A 209 -3.88 -10.86 -21.25
C ILE A 209 -3.69 -12.37 -21.04
N GLN A 210 -3.54 -13.12 -22.13
CA GLN A 210 -3.47 -14.60 -22.07
C GLN A 210 -2.05 -15.14 -21.85
N ASP A 211 -1.03 -14.35 -22.17
CA ASP A 211 0.38 -14.75 -22.17
C ASP A 211 1.11 -14.29 -20.91
N THR A 212 0.52 -14.56 -19.74
CA THR A 212 1.11 -14.24 -18.44
C THR A 212 1.08 -15.44 -17.50
N THR A 213 2.16 -15.61 -16.74
CA THR A 213 2.30 -16.67 -15.74
C THR A 213 2.88 -16.09 -14.46
N LEU A 214 2.52 -16.69 -13.32
CA LEU A 214 3.08 -16.31 -12.02
C LEU A 214 4.52 -16.82 -11.85
N VAL A 215 4.83 -17.95 -12.47
CA VAL A 215 6.15 -18.60 -12.43
C VAL A 215 6.57 -18.91 -13.86
N GLU A 216 7.75 -18.45 -14.24
CA GLU A 216 8.25 -18.44 -15.61
C GLU A 216 9.67 -19.04 -15.66
N PRO A 217 9.92 -20.06 -16.50
CA PRO A 217 11.27 -20.56 -16.72
C PRO A 217 12.11 -19.50 -17.45
N LEU A 218 13.37 -19.32 -17.04
CA LEU A 218 14.27 -18.42 -17.75
C LEU A 218 14.91 -19.11 -18.97
N SER A 219 14.96 -18.40 -20.08
CA SER A 219 15.68 -18.82 -21.30
C SER A 219 17.13 -18.35 -21.34
N VAL A 220 17.50 -17.35 -20.52
CA VAL A 220 18.85 -16.79 -20.44
C VAL A 220 19.32 -16.75 -18.99
N GLU A 221 20.59 -17.08 -18.75
CA GLU A 221 21.22 -17.02 -17.44
C GLU A 221 21.16 -15.60 -16.87
N PRO A 222 20.68 -15.41 -15.62
CA PRO A 222 20.71 -14.12 -14.96
C PRO A 222 22.12 -13.56 -14.80
N VAL A 223 22.23 -12.24 -14.72
CA VAL A 223 23.48 -11.56 -14.40
C VAL A 223 23.37 -10.81 -13.08
N VAL A 224 24.42 -10.92 -12.27
CA VAL A 224 24.47 -10.32 -10.95
C VAL A 224 25.02 -8.90 -11.07
N VAL A 225 24.24 -7.93 -10.60
CA VAL A 225 24.68 -6.53 -10.52
C VAL A 225 25.48 -6.35 -9.24
N ASN A 226 26.74 -5.93 -9.36
CA ASN A 226 27.60 -5.66 -8.22
C ASN A 226 27.06 -4.51 -7.37
N GLU A 227 27.32 -4.59 -6.06
CA GLU A 227 26.91 -3.55 -5.12
C GLU A 227 27.57 -2.21 -5.47
N ARG A 228 26.77 -1.15 -5.47
CA ARG A 228 27.22 0.23 -5.70
C ARG A 228 27.14 1.02 -4.39
N PRO A 229 28.05 1.98 -4.16
CA PRO A 229 27.99 2.84 -2.98
C PRO A 229 26.69 3.67 -2.98
N GLY A 230 26.23 4.06 -1.79
CA GLY A 230 25.02 4.86 -1.59
C GLY A 230 23.88 4.09 -0.92
N ASP A 231 22.66 4.65 -0.97
CA ASP A 231 21.48 3.97 -0.43
C ASP A 231 21.12 2.75 -1.28
N ARG A 232 21.09 1.56 -0.65
CA ARG A 232 20.85 0.29 -1.33
C ARG A 232 19.45 0.19 -1.95
N ARG A 233 18.44 0.88 -1.40
CA ARG A 233 17.09 0.89 -1.95
C ARG A 233 17.05 1.74 -3.21
N GLU A 234 17.69 2.91 -3.19
CA GLU A 234 17.83 3.76 -4.38
C GLU A 234 18.64 3.07 -5.49
N ARG A 235 19.79 2.47 -5.16
CA ARG A 235 20.61 1.75 -6.16
C ARG A 235 19.86 0.60 -6.82
N TRP A 236 19.02 -0.10 -6.05
CA TRP A 236 18.16 -1.15 -6.61
C TRP A 236 16.98 -0.57 -7.40
N LEU A 237 16.42 0.56 -6.99
CA LEU A 237 15.34 1.22 -7.74
C LEU A 237 15.81 1.64 -9.12
N GLU A 238 17.03 2.18 -9.26
CA GLU A 238 17.67 2.48 -10.56
C GLU A 238 17.75 1.23 -11.44
N VAL A 239 18.28 0.11 -10.91
CA VAL A 239 18.39 -1.16 -11.63
C VAL A 239 17.02 -1.69 -12.05
N GLY A 240 16.07 -1.72 -11.10
CA GLY A 240 14.75 -2.28 -11.31
C GLY A 240 13.92 -1.45 -12.30
N THR A 241 13.95 -0.12 -12.21
CA THR A 241 13.23 0.76 -13.17
C THR A 241 13.86 0.73 -14.56
N SER A 242 15.20 0.68 -14.65
CA SER A 242 15.89 0.56 -15.93
C SER A 242 15.54 -0.75 -16.63
N TYR A 243 15.56 -1.88 -15.90
CA TYR A 243 15.13 -3.16 -16.46
C TYR A 243 13.65 -3.17 -16.82
N PHE A 244 12.78 -2.58 -15.98
CA PHE A 244 11.33 -2.59 -16.17
C PHE A 244 10.86 -1.71 -17.33
N GLN A 245 11.46 -0.54 -17.52
CA GLN A 245 11.02 0.43 -18.53
C GLN A 245 11.82 0.37 -19.82
N HIS A 246 13.03 -0.22 -19.78
CA HIS A 246 13.96 -0.33 -20.91
C HIS A 246 14.46 -1.78 -21.04
N ASN A 247 13.53 -2.75 -20.96
CA ASN A 247 13.86 -4.18 -20.96
C ASN A 247 14.62 -4.62 -22.22
N ASP A 248 14.33 -3.99 -23.36
CA ASP A 248 14.97 -4.20 -24.65
C ASP A 248 16.46 -3.83 -24.68
N GLU A 249 16.93 -3.02 -23.73
CA GLU A 249 18.35 -2.69 -23.55
C GLU A 249 19.13 -3.78 -22.81
N TRP A 250 18.45 -4.80 -22.25
CA TRP A 250 19.05 -5.84 -21.43
C TRP A 250 18.89 -7.22 -22.06
N SER A 251 20.01 -7.90 -22.32
CA SER A 251 19.99 -9.25 -22.87
C SER A 251 19.84 -10.36 -21.82
N ALA A 252 19.70 -10.03 -20.54
CA ALA A 252 19.56 -10.97 -19.42
C ALA A 252 18.84 -10.32 -18.24
N LEU A 253 18.21 -11.15 -17.40
CA LEU A 253 17.58 -10.71 -16.15
C LEU A 253 18.64 -10.27 -15.13
N LEU A 254 18.41 -9.12 -14.49
CA LEU A 254 19.30 -8.57 -13.46
C LEU A 254 18.93 -9.08 -12.06
N VAL A 255 19.91 -9.55 -11.29
CA VAL A 255 19.75 -9.99 -9.90
C VAL A 255 20.76 -9.28 -8.97
N ASP A 256 20.45 -9.11 -7.68
CA ASP A 256 21.38 -8.48 -6.70
C ASP A 256 22.43 -9.46 -6.15
N HIS A 257 22.10 -10.75 -6.10
CA HIS A 257 23.00 -11.83 -5.70
C HIS A 257 22.58 -13.13 -6.40
N GLY A 258 23.48 -14.11 -6.38
CA GLY A 258 23.30 -15.36 -7.12
C GLY A 258 24.45 -16.33 -6.86
N PRO A 259 24.38 -17.54 -7.42
CA PRO A 259 25.49 -18.47 -7.51
C PRO A 259 26.76 -17.84 -8.10
N ASP A 260 27.93 -18.37 -7.74
CA ASP A 260 29.24 -17.80 -8.12
C ASP A 260 29.56 -17.97 -9.62
N GLU A 261 28.90 -18.92 -10.28
CA GLU A 261 29.02 -19.20 -11.71
C GLU A 261 28.33 -18.15 -12.61
N TRP A 262 27.37 -17.39 -12.07
CA TRP A 262 26.68 -16.35 -12.83
C TRP A 262 27.61 -15.16 -13.10
N GLN A 263 27.49 -14.60 -14.29
CA GLN A 263 28.27 -13.43 -14.68
C GLN A 263 27.94 -12.24 -13.76
N ARG A 264 28.98 -11.52 -13.34
CA ARG A 264 28.87 -10.32 -12.50
C ARG A 264 29.19 -9.09 -13.33
N ILE A 265 28.36 -8.06 -13.20
CA ILE A 265 28.49 -6.81 -13.96
C ILE A 265 28.40 -5.59 -13.04
N ASP A 266 29.05 -4.52 -13.45
CA ASP A 266 28.82 -3.18 -12.94
C ASP A 266 27.79 -2.48 -13.83
N VAL A 267 26.98 -1.61 -13.22
CA VAL A 267 26.05 -0.74 -13.96
C VAL A 267 26.39 0.73 -13.68
N ILE A 268 26.27 1.56 -14.70
CA ILE A 268 26.58 2.99 -14.65
C ILE A 268 25.37 3.83 -15.07
N PRO A 269 25.14 5.01 -14.48
CA PRO A 269 24.10 5.93 -14.94
C PRO A 269 24.35 6.36 -16.39
N ASP A 270 23.31 6.37 -17.20
CA ASP A 270 23.33 6.98 -18.51
C ASP A 270 23.11 8.50 -18.40
N THR A 271 24.23 9.22 -18.38
CA THR A 271 24.27 10.69 -18.26
C THR A 271 23.51 11.41 -19.37
N THR A 272 23.23 10.78 -20.51
CA THR A 272 22.48 11.41 -21.61
C THR A 272 20.98 11.48 -21.32
N ARG A 273 20.48 10.67 -20.38
CA ARG A 273 19.07 10.57 -19.99
C ARG A 273 18.80 11.01 -18.54
N THR A 274 19.82 11.46 -17.81
CA THR A 274 19.67 12.00 -16.45
C THR A 274 18.80 13.26 -16.46
N ILE A 275 17.90 13.36 -15.47
CA ILE A 275 17.00 14.51 -15.30
C ILE A 275 17.04 14.98 -13.85
N GLY A 276 17.46 16.23 -13.66
CA GLY A 276 17.59 16.87 -12.36
C GLY A 276 18.76 16.34 -11.54
N GLU A 277 19.06 17.03 -10.43
CA GLU A 277 20.15 16.67 -9.52
C GLU A 277 19.62 16.02 -8.22
N PRO A 278 20.41 15.18 -7.53
CA PRO A 278 20.05 14.62 -6.23
C PRO A 278 19.59 15.69 -5.22
N GLY A 279 18.36 15.55 -4.74
CA GLY A 279 17.75 16.46 -3.76
C GLY A 279 17.00 17.65 -4.35
N GLU A 280 17.03 17.85 -5.68
CA GLU A 280 16.28 18.91 -6.35
C GLU A 280 14.86 18.49 -6.75
N SER A 281 13.98 19.49 -6.85
CA SER A 281 12.62 19.29 -7.36
C SER A 281 12.66 18.90 -8.84
N GLY A 282 11.91 17.86 -9.21
CA GLY A 282 11.84 17.40 -10.60
C GLY A 282 12.94 16.40 -11.00
N ARG A 283 13.81 15.98 -10.07
CA ARG A 283 14.70 14.83 -10.29
C ARG A 283 13.89 13.61 -10.73
N GLN A 284 14.45 12.82 -11.63
CA GLN A 284 14.00 11.47 -11.91
C GLN A 284 15.07 10.44 -11.57
N VAL A 285 14.62 9.23 -11.23
CA VAL A 285 15.51 8.07 -11.04
C VAL A 285 16.37 7.90 -12.29
N ASP A 286 17.67 7.70 -12.05
CA ASP A 286 18.65 7.52 -13.11
C ASP A 286 18.40 6.20 -13.84
N ILE A 287 18.49 6.27 -15.18
CA ILE A 287 18.51 5.08 -16.01
C ILE A 287 19.95 4.56 -16.02
N VAL A 288 20.13 3.29 -15.69
CA VAL A 288 21.44 2.64 -15.68
C VAL A 288 21.59 1.73 -16.89
N THR A 289 22.83 1.55 -17.33
CA THR A 289 23.23 0.63 -18.40
C THR A 289 24.40 -0.22 -17.92
N ALA A 290 24.65 -1.35 -18.60
CA ALA A 290 25.81 -2.18 -18.31
C ALA A 290 27.11 -1.41 -18.56
N SER A 291 28.04 -1.48 -17.60
CA SER A 291 29.36 -0.88 -17.75
C SER A 291 30.14 -1.58 -18.87
N PRO A 292 30.76 -0.83 -19.81
CA PRO A 292 31.65 -1.43 -20.81
C PRO A 292 32.85 -2.18 -20.21
N ALA A 293 33.24 -1.85 -18.97
CA ALA A 293 34.36 -2.49 -18.28
C ALA A 293 34.04 -3.93 -17.84
N THR A 294 32.77 -4.26 -17.65
CA THR A 294 32.28 -5.57 -17.23
C THR A 294 31.23 -6.06 -18.23
N ALA A 295 31.61 -6.11 -19.50
CA ALA A 295 30.75 -6.62 -20.54
C ALA A 295 30.36 -8.09 -20.24
N TYR A 296 29.10 -8.43 -20.50
CA TYR A 296 28.59 -9.78 -20.35
C TYR A 296 27.99 -10.25 -21.68
N THR A 297 27.80 -11.55 -21.80
CA THR A 297 27.13 -12.15 -22.97
C THR A 297 25.97 -13.00 -22.49
N ALA A 298 24.81 -12.87 -23.15
CA ALA A 298 23.67 -13.74 -22.88
C ALA A 298 24.09 -15.21 -23.03
N ARG A 299 23.80 -16.02 -22.01
CA ARG A 299 24.01 -17.47 -22.05
C ARG A 299 22.65 -18.15 -22.07
N ASP A 300 22.35 -18.81 -23.17
CA ASP A 300 21.10 -19.55 -23.29
C ASP A 300 21.07 -20.70 -22.29
N LEU A 301 19.91 -20.86 -21.66
CA LEU A 301 19.62 -21.95 -20.75
C LEU A 301 18.87 -23.05 -21.47
N GLU A 302 19.00 -24.27 -20.97
CA GLU A 302 18.19 -25.36 -21.47
C GLU A 302 16.71 -25.11 -21.19
N PRO A 303 15.80 -25.38 -22.14
CA PRO A 303 14.37 -25.24 -21.90
C PRO A 303 13.89 -26.08 -20.71
N VAL A 304 13.03 -25.48 -19.90
CA VAL A 304 12.39 -26.07 -18.71
C VAL A 304 10.91 -25.80 -18.74
N THR A 305 10.14 -26.81 -18.34
CA THR A 305 8.69 -26.70 -18.20
C THR A 305 8.34 -26.53 -16.73
N VAL A 306 7.64 -25.45 -16.40
CA VAL A 306 7.03 -25.23 -15.09
C VAL A 306 5.57 -25.67 -15.13
N SER A 307 5.14 -26.44 -14.13
CA SER A 307 3.77 -26.95 -14.01
C SER A 307 3.28 -26.91 -12.57
N ASN A 308 1.97 -27.14 -12.37
CA ASN A 308 1.35 -27.27 -11.05
C ASN A 308 1.61 -26.07 -10.11
N VAL A 309 1.66 -24.85 -10.67
CA VAL A 309 1.85 -23.63 -9.89
C VAL A 309 0.67 -23.42 -8.96
N LYS A 310 0.93 -23.35 -7.66
CA LYS A 310 -0.06 -23.10 -6.60
C LYS A 310 0.41 -21.95 -5.73
N LYS A 311 -0.44 -20.94 -5.58
CA LYS A 311 -0.23 -19.81 -4.66
C LYS A 311 -1.12 -20.00 -3.44
N GLY A 312 -0.51 -20.11 -2.27
CA GLY A 312 -1.18 -19.98 -0.98
C GLY A 312 -1.06 -18.56 -0.43
N THR A 313 -1.52 -18.34 0.80
CA THR A 313 -1.41 -17.04 1.48
C THR A 313 0.04 -16.64 1.75
N GLU A 314 0.86 -17.60 2.21
CA GLU A 314 2.26 -17.40 2.60
C GLU A 314 3.19 -18.39 1.89
N SER A 315 2.73 -18.97 0.77
CA SER A 315 3.51 -19.97 0.06
C SER A 315 3.26 -19.98 -1.45
N ILE A 316 4.26 -20.44 -2.18
CA ILE A 316 4.18 -20.69 -3.63
C ILE A 316 4.83 -22.04 -3.87
N SER A 317 4.17 -22.94 -4.60
CA SER A 317 4.77 -24.21 -5.01
C SER A 317 4.57 -24.48 -6.48
N PHE A 318 5.52 -25.20 -7.08
CA PHE A 318 5.48 -25.58 -8.48
C PHE A 318 6.39 -26.79 -8.74
N THR A 319 6.21 -27.41 -9.90
CA THR A 319 7.02 -28.54 -10.35
C THR A 319 7.79 -28.16 -11.61
N VAL A 320 9.06 -28.56 -11.67
CA VAL A 320 9.93 -28.45 -12.85
C VAL A 320 10.25 -29.83 -13.41
N ASP A 321 10.38 -29.94 -14.73
CA ASP A 321 10.82 -31.16 -15.40
C ASP A 321 12.34 -31.39 -15.26
N LYS A 322 13.11 -30.30 -15.19
CA LYS A 322 14.57 -30.28 -15.06
C LYS A 322 15.02 -29.37 -13.91
N ILE A 323 16.06 -29.81 -13.19
CA ILE A 323 16.68 -29.06 -12.09
C ILE A 323 17.90 -28.29 -12.58
N GLY A 324 18.38 -27.32 -11.80
CA GLY A 324 19.58 -26.54 -12.09
C GLY A 324 19.36 -25.34 -13.02
N VAL A 325 18.18 -25.20 -13.64
CA VAL A 325 17.84 -24.05 -14.49
C VAL A 325 17.04 -23.02 -13.68
N PRO A 326 17.44 -21.75 -13.64
CA PRO A 326 16.76 -20.72 -12.86
C PRO A 326 15.32 -20.46 -13.35
N VAL A 327 14.44 -20.21 -12.40
CA VAL A 327 13.02 -19.92 -12.62
C VAL A 327 12.67 -18.59 -11.94
N LEU A 328 11.96 -17.73 -12.65
CA LEU A 328 11.43 -16.47 -12.15
C LEU A 328 10.05 -16.68 -11.50
N VAL A 329 9.88 -16.15 -10.29
CA VAL A 329 8.62 -16.10 -9.57
C VAL A 329 8.22 -14.63 -9.45
N LYS A 330 7.11 -14.26 -10.12
CA LYS A 330 6.57 -12.88 -10.18
C LYS A 330 5.81 -12.53 -8.91
N VAL A 331 6.48 -12.65 -7.77
CA VAL A 331 6.03 -12.22 -6.45
C VAL A 331 7.14 -11.40 -5.82
N SER A 332 6.75 -10.33 -5.13
CA SER A 332 7.69 -9.39 -4.53
C SER A 332 8.68 -10.10 -3.60
N TYR A 333 9.96 -9.90 -3.85
CA TYR A 333 11.04 -10.38 -3.01
C TYR A 333 11.01 -9.69 -1.64
N PHE A 334 11.29 -10.50 -0.63
CA PHE A 334 11.55 -10.06 0.74
C PHE A 334 12.48 -11.09 1.42
N PRO A 335 13.38 -10.68 2.34
CA PRO A 335 14.36 -11.59 2.96
C PRO A 335 13.77 -12.79 3.75
N ASN A 336 12.49 -12.72 4.11
CA ASN A 336 11.79 -13.77 4.85
C ASN A 336 11.34 -14.95 3.98
N TRP A 337 11.38 -14.83 2.65
CA TRP A 337 11.13 -15.96 1.78
C TRP A 337 12.22 -17.03 1.94
N LYS A 338 11.81 -18.27 2.15
CA LYS A 338 12.66 -19.46 2.19
C LYS A 338 12.24 -20.41 1.09
N ALA A 339 13.20 -21.10 0.49
CA ALA A 339 12.94 -22.10 -0.52
C ALA A 339 13.32 -23.49 -0.02
N SER A 340 12.46 -24.45 -0.30
CA SER A 340 12.72 -25.89 -0.18
C SER A 340 12.71 -26.50 -1.58
N GLY A 341 13.71 -27.33 -1.88
CA GLY A 341 13.92 -27.87 -3.23
C GLY A 341 14.58 -26.89 -4.21
N ALA A 342 15.17 -25.79 -3.73
CA ALA A 342 15.98 -24.86 -4.51
C ALA A 342 17.21 -24.39 -3.70
N SER A 343 18.23 -23.86 -4.37
CA SER A 343 19.49 -23.41 -3.74
C SER A 343 19.32 -22.15 -2.89
N GLY A 344 18.34 -21.30 -3.22
CA GLY A 344 18.12 -20.01 -2.58
C GLY A 344 17.01 -19.21 -3.26
N VAL A 345 16.74 -18.04 -2.70
CA VAL A 345 15.80 -17.04 -3.25
C VAL A 345 16.61 -15.77 -3.52
N TYR A 346 16.78 -15.46 -4.80
CA TYR A 346 17.57 -14.34 -5.29
C TYR A 346 16.64 -13.19 -5.68
N ARG A 347 16.96 -11.95 -5.33
CA ARG A 347 16.14 -10.80 -5.72
C ARG A 347 16.47 -10.43 -7.16
N ALA A 348 15.43 -10.38 -7.99
CA ALA A 348 15.52 -10.07 -9.41
C ALA A 348 14.81 -8.77 -9.73
N ALA A 349 15.26 -8.05 -10.75
CA ALA A 349 14.54 -6.89 -11.24
C ALA A 349 13.15 -7.30 -11.76
N PRO A 350 12.09 -6.51 -11.52
CA PRO A 350 12.13 -5.22 -10.84
C PRO A 350 12.10 -5.32 -9.30
N ASN A 351 11.50 -6.35 -8.70
CA ASN A 351 11.71 -6.76 -7.30
C ASN A 351 11.10 -8.16 -7.12
N MET A 352 11.36 -9.06 -8.05
CA MET A 352 10.82 -10.42 -8.09
C MET A 352 11.82 -11.40 -7.49
N MET A 353 11.47 -12.68 -7.51
CA MET A 353 12.32 -13.74 -6.97
C MET A 353 12.80 -14.66 -8.09
N VAL A 354 14.09 -14.98 -8.11
CA VAL A 354 14.63 -16.09 -8.89
C VAL A 354 15.02 -17.21 -7.95
N VAL A 355 14.73 -18.44 -8.34
CA VAL A 355 15.16 -19.65 -7.63
C VAL A 355 15.82 -20.63 -8.59
N VAL A 356 16.82 -21.36 -8.12
CA VAL A 356 17.47 -22.44 -8.89
C VAL A 356 17.03 -23.78 -8.29
N PRO A 357 16.14 -24.54 -8.94
CA PRO A 357 15.63 -25.80 -8.41
C PRO A 357 16.74 -26.83 -8.22
N THR A 358 16.79 -27.46 -7.05
CA THR A 358 17.63 -28.63 -6.72
C THR A 358 16.80 -29.91 -6.63
N SER A 359 15.47 -29.77 -6.62
CA SER A 359 14.48 -30.85 -6.68
C SER A 359 13.41 -30.50 -7.71
N LYS A 360 12.69 -31.52 -8.21
CA LYS A 360 11.58 -31.30 -9.16
C LYS A 360 10.41 -30.57 -8.52
N ASN A 361 10.22 -30.66 -7.21
CA ASN A 361 9.17 -29.94 -6.49
C ASN A 361 9.81 -28.83 -5.68
N VAL A 362 9.43 -27.59 -5.98
CA VAL A 362 9.92 -26.39 -5.31
C VAL A 362 8.79 -25.78 -4.51
N THR A 363 9.09 -25.39 -3.27
CA THR A 363 8.17 -24.64 -2.41
C THR A 363 8.88 -23.43 -1.83
N LEU A 364 8.31 -22.26 -2.01
CA LEU A 364 8.67 -21.04 -1.29
C LEU A 364 7.70 -20.82 -0.12
N SER A 365 8.21 -20.56 1.07
CA SER A 365 7.46 -20.21 2.29
C SER A 365 7.89 -18.83 2.78
N TYR A 366 6.92 -18.00 3.16
CA TYR A 366 7.20 -16.75 3.86
C TYR A 366 7.21 -17.03 5.36
N GLU A 367 8.36 -16.88 6.01
CA GLU A 367 8.54 -17.29 7.40
C GLU A 367 8.69 -16.10 8.35
N ALA A 368 8.15 -16.24 9.56
CA ALA A 368 8.35 -15.26 10.62
C ALA A 368 9.81 -15.20 11.04
N THR A 369 10.29 -13.99 11.34
CA THR A 369 11.65 -13.81 11.88
C THR A 369 11.72 -14.16 13.36
N ARG A 370 12.95 -14.27 13.89
CA ARG A 370 13.17 -14.38 15.34
C ARG A 370 12.66 -13.16 16.10
N LEU A 371 12.72 -11.98 15.48
CA LEU A 371 12.19 -10.75 16.06
C LEU A 371 10.67 -10.83 16.17
N ASP A 372 9.98 -11.29 15.14
CA ASP A 372 8.52 -11.48 15.16
C ASP A 372 8.13 -12.46 16.27
N SER A 373 8.85 -13.58 16.38
CA SER A 373 8.65 -14.57 17.44
C SER A 373 8.81 -13.95 18.84
N SER A 374 9.83 -13.10 19.04
CA SER A 374 10.04 -12.41 20.32
C SER A 374 8.95 -11.38 20.64
N ALA A 375 8.43 -10.70 19.61
CA ALA A 375 7.33 -9.73 19.75
C ALA A 375 6.03 -10.43 20.15
N TYR A 376 5.76 -11.64 19.62
CA TYR A 376 4.62 -12.44 20.06
C TYR A 376 4.73 -12.83 21.54
N VAL A 377 5.92 -13.21 22.02
CA VAL A 377 6.16 -13.51 23.44
C VAL A 377 5.92 -12.27 24.31
N LEU A 378 6.45 -11.11 23.93
CA LEU A 378 6.22 -9.86 24.66
C LEU A 378 4.73 -9.46 24.66
N THR A 379 4.03 -9.66 23.56
CA THR A 379 2.58 -9.42 23.46
C THR A 379 1.83 -10.32 24.43
N LEU A 380 2.17 -11.61 24.49
CA LEU A 380 1.58 -12.55 25.44
C LEU A 380 1.84 -12.12 26.89
N ILE A 381 3.06 -11.69 27.22
CA ILE A 381 3.40 -11.14 28.54
C ILE A 381 2.52 -9.91 28.84
N GLY A 382 2.36 -8.99 27.87
CA GLY A 382 1.49 -7.83 27.98
C GLY A 382 0.02 -8.19 28.27
N ILE A 383 -0.52 -9.17 27.54
CA ILE A 383 -1.87 -9.69 27.76
C ILE A 383 -1.99 -10.31 29.16
N VAL A 384 -1.02 -11.13 29.58
CA VAL A 384 -1.01 -11.72 30.92
C VAL A 384 -0.96 -10.64 32.00
N MET A 385 -0.15 -9.59 31.83
CA MET A 385 -0.11 -8.45 32.75
C MET A 385 -1.44 -7.68 32.78
N ALA A 386 -2.05 -7.42 31.62
CA ALA A 386 -3.33 -6.73 31.54
C ALA A 386 -4.44 -7.54 32.24
N VAL A 387 -4.52 -8.84 31.99
CA VAL A 387 -5.47 -9.75 32.67
C VAL A 387 -5.17 -9.82 34.17
N PHE A 388 -3.90 -9.91 34.56
CA PHE A 388 -3.51 -9.91 35.97
C PHE A 388 -3.94 -8.62 36.67
N MET A 389 -3.68 -7.44 36.09
CA MET A 389 -4.09 -6.14 36.64
C MET A 389 -5.61 -5.99 36.71
N TYR A 390 -6.32 -6.41 35.66
CA TYR A 390 -7.79 -6.41 35.63
C TYR A 390 -8.38 -7.31 36.73
N ARG A 391 -7.86 -8.53 36.87
CA ARG A 391 -8.32 -9.50 37.88
C ARG A 391 -7.93 -9.10 39.30
N ARG A 392 -6.80 -8.40 39.49
CA ARG A 392 -6.37 -7.96 40.80
C ARG A 392 -7.19 -6.79 41.35
N ARG A 393 -8.11 -6.19 40.57
CA ARG A 393 -8.83 -4.94 40.90
C ARG A 393 -7.95 -4.09 41.80
N PHE A 394 -6.89 -3.49 41.24
CA PHE A 394 -6.23 -2.41 41.96
C PHE A 394 -7.35 -1.44 42.34
N ARG A 395 -7.76 -1.46 43.62
CA ARG A 395 -8.52 -0.39 44.23
C ARG A 395 -7.57 0.77 44.09
N TYR A 396 -7.72 1.55 43.02
CA TYR A 396 -7.28 2.92 43.02
C TYR A 396 -8.10 3.57 44.12
N GLY A 397 -7.59 3.44 45.35
CA GLY A 397 -8.00 4.22 46.48
C GLY A 397 -7.81 5.66 46.06
N VAL A 398 -8.86 6.44 46.29
CA VAL A 398 -8.88 7.89 46.18
C VAL A 398 -7.61 8.43 46.85
N ALA A 399 -6.60 8.79 46.05
CA ALA A 399 -5.47 9.59 46.49
C ALA A 399 -5.66 11.01 45.93
N ILE A 400 -6.81 11.60 46.24
CA ILE A 400 -6.90 13.05 46.37
C ILE A 400 -6.55 13.31 47.84
N SER A 401 -5.37 13.86 48.07
CA SER A 401 -4.92 14.27 49.40
C SER A 401 -5.90 15.32 49.97
N PRO A 402 -6.43 15.17 51.19
CA PRO A 402 -7.30 16.18 51.79
C PRO A 402 -6.42 17.30 52.36
N VAL A 403 -5.97 18.22 51.51
CA VAL A 403 -5.22 19.42 51.95
C VAL A 403 -5.94 20.71 51.51
N ILE A 404 -7.26 20.65 51.26
CA ILE A 404 -8.06 21.86 51.01
C ILE A 404 -9.41 21.80 51.73
N SER A 405 -9.42 21.37 53.01
CA SER A 405 -10.55 21.67 53.91
C SER A 405 -10.13 22.38 55.21
N GLU A 406 -8.84 22.60 55.45
CA GLU A 406 -8.36 23.33 56.63
C GLU A 406 -8.09 24.82 56.36
N LEU A 407 -8.39 25.32 55.17
CA LEU A 407 -8.22 26.75 54.81
C LEU A 407 -9.54 27.51 54.59
N SER A 408 -10.71 26.88 54.79
CA SER A 408 -12.01 27.57 54.74
C SER A 408 -12.67 27.81 56.10
N ASP A 409 -12.16 27.21 57.18
CA ASP A 409 -12.79 27.28 58.52
C ASP A 409 -12.14 28.32 59.47
N ASN A 410 -11.27 29.20 58.97
CA ASN A 410 -10.53 30.14 59.83
C ASN A 410 -10.51 31.61 59.37
N SER A 411 -11.49 32.04 58.58
CA SER A 411 -11.74 33.49 58.41
C SER A 411 -13.22 33.78 58.28
N SER A 412 -13.69 34.68 59.15
CA SER A 412 -15.03 35.28 59.29
C SER A 412 -16.12 34.40 59.92
N ASP A 413 -16.16 34.39 61.25
CA ASP A 413 -17.19 35.17 61.96
C ASP A 413 -16.99 35.04 63.48
N LYS A 414 -16.41 36.09 64.05
CA LYS A 414 -16.55 36.48 65.44
C LYS A 414 -17.00 37.93 65.43
N ASP A 415 -17.89 38.24 66.37
CA ASP A 415 -18.52 39.52 66.66
C ASP A 415 -19.76 39.74 65.75
N ASP A 416 -21.01 39.75 66.24
CA ASP A 416 -21.47 40.45 67.45
C ASP A 416 -22.79 39.83 67.98
N ASP A 417 -22.92 39.89 69.31
CA ASP A 417 -24.07 39.50 70.13
C ASP A 417 -25.15 40.60 70.14
N SER A 418 -26.37 40.23 70.57
CA SER A 418 -27.49 41.08 71.05
C SER A 418 -28.24 41.90 69.96
N ASP A 419 -29.57 41.84 69.79
CA ASP A 419 -30.58 42.11 70.81
C ASP A 419 -32.01 41.85 70.27
N ASN A 420 -32.80 41.14 71.08
CA ASN A 420 -34.23 41.30 71.43
C ASN A 420 -35.40 41.31 70.39
N LEU A 421 -36.27 40.30 70.57
CA LEU A 421 -37.73 40.34 70.86
C LEU A 421 -38.61 41.20 69.92
N VAL A 422 -39.57 40.65 69.14
CA VAL A 422 -40.83 39.95 69.51
C VAL A 422 -41.31 39.13 68.33
#